data_AF-A0A0N8PVY2-F1
#
_entry.id   AF-A0A0N8PVY2-F1
#
_cell.length_a   1.000
_cell.length_b   1.000
_cell.length_c   1.000
_cell.angle_alpha   90.00
_cell.angle_beta   90.00
_cell.angle_gamma   90.00
#
_symmetry.space_group_name_H-M   'P 1'
#
loop_
_entity.id
_entity.type
_entity.pdbx_description
1 polymer ?
#
loop_
_entity_poly.entity_id
_entity_poly.type
_entity_poly.pdbx_seq_one_letter_code
_entity_poly.pdbx_strand_id
1 'polypeptide(L)'
;MENLRDKISLLIEEEPRTATELSRMLGSHHFTIAKLLSRLMMENPSIKSKKVGRYEIFWIKREPLEGYVSYVRETTSITPRINVLVSLYNKKAFDPEKAASAEDFSEEERKIIDELAAKQRVIVTTRGHIYLTELGRGIAEGAKLAHNI
;
A
#
# COMPACT_ATOMS: atom_id res chain seq x y z
N MET A 1 8.17 -16.41 25.33
CA MET A 1 9.43 -15.64 25.36
C MET A 1 9.47 -14.82 24.08
N GLU A 2 9.40 -13.50 24.22
CA GLU A 2 9.37 -12.58 23.09
C GLU A 2 10.73 -12.60 22.35
N ASN A 3 10.71 -12.85 21.05
CA ASN A 3 11.92 -13.11 20.26
C ASN A 3 12.78 -11.83 20.21
N LEU A 4 14.08 -11.95 20.52
CA LEU A 4 15.02 -10.83 20.48
C LEU A 4 15.02 -10.11 19.12
N ARG A 5 14.73 -10.84 18.03
CA ARG A 5 14.54 -10.27 16.69
C ARG A 5 13.39 -9.27 16.63
N ASP A 6 12.24 -9.63 17.18
CA ASP A 6 11.02 -8.82 17.10
C ASP A 6 11.21 -7.51 17.89
N LYS A 7 11.89 -7.59 19.04
CA LYS A 7 12.25 -6.41 19.85
C LYS A 7 13.18 -5.46 19.10
N ILE A 8 14.20 -5.99 18.41
CA ILE A 8 15.11 -5.18 17.60
C ILE A 8 14.33 -4.46 16.50
N SER A 9 13.47 -5.20 15.78
CA SER A 9 12.66 -4.64 14.69
C SER A 9 11.76 -3.51 15.18
N LEU A 10 11.05 -3.69 16.30
CA LEU A 10 10.19 -2.66 16.87
C LEU A 10 10.98 -1.41 17.27
N LEU A 11 12.14 -1.57 17.89
CA LEU A 11 12.96 -0.44 18.34
C LEU A 11 13.57 0.38 17.19
N ILE A 12 13.94 -0.26 16.07
CA ILE A 12 14.45 0.45 14.87
C ILE A 12 13.33 0.97 13.96
N GLU A 13 12.09 0.53 14.22
CA GLU A 13 10.89 1.04 13.58
C GLU A 13 10.45 2.37 14.21
N GLU A 14 10.57 2.49 15.53
CA GLU A 14 10.28 3.72 16.28
C GLU A 14 11.25 4.85 15.93
N GLU A 15 12.57 4.58 15.97
CA GLU A 15 13.59 5.56 15.64
C GLU A 15 14.89 4.90 15.13
N PRO A 16 15.73 5.62 14.36
CA PRO A 16 17.03 5.12 13.95
C PRO A 16 17.94 4.84 15.16
N ARG A 17 18.56 3.65 15.22
CA ARG A 17 19.43 3.25 16.34
C ARG A 17 20.69 2.53 15.89
N THR A 18 21.69 2.58 16.74
CA THR A 18 22.93 1.80 16.61
C THR A 18 22.83 0.45 17.33
N ALA A 19 23.67 -0.51 16.94
CA ALA A 19 23.76 -1.80 17.63
C ALA A 19 24.16 -1.66 19.11
N THR A 20 24.93 -0.63 19.46
CA THR A 20 25.35 -0.34 20.85
C THR A 20 24.18 0.18 21.70
N GLU A 21 23.33 1.04 21.15
CA GLU A 21 22.13 1.52 21.85
C GLU A 21 21.15 0.38 22.10
N LEU A 22 20.87 -0.41 21.06
CA LEU A 22 20.03 -1.61 21.18
C LEU A 22 20.60 -2.63 22.17
N SER A 23 21.92 -2.82 22.19
CA SER A 23 22.61 -3.68 23.15
C SER A 23 22.36 -3.25 24.60
N ARG A 24 22.42 -1.95 24.88
CA ARG A 24 22.15 -1.39 26.22
C ARG A 24 20.69 -1.56 26.61
N MET A 25 19.76 -1.31 25.68
CA MET A 25 18.31 -1.41 25.94
C MET A 25 17.85 -2.86 26.16
N LEU A 26 18.43 -3.81 25.42
CA LEU A 26 18.00 -5.21 25.39
C LEU A 26 18.86 -6.13 26.27
N GLY A 27 19.83 -5.59 27.01
CA GLY A 27 20.71 -6.36 27.90
C GLY A 27 21.52 -7.45 27.18
N SER A 28 21.79 -7.26 25.89
CA SER A 28 22.42 -8.26 25.01
C SER A 28 23.76 -7.75 24.50
N HIS A 29 24.71 -8.65 24.21
CA HIS A 29 26.02 -8.25 23.73
C HIS A 29 25.94 -7.54 22.35
N HIS A 30 26.68 -6.45 22.16
CA HIS A 30 26.62 -5.63 20.94
C HIS A 30 26.93 -6.43 19.66
N PHE A 31 27.90 -7.35 19.68
CA PHE A 31 28.16 -8.25 18.53
C PHE A 31 26.95 -9.13 18.17
N THR A 32 26.18 -9.60 19.16
CA THR A 32 24.98 -10.41 18.92
C THR A 32 23.92 -9.57 18.22
N ILE A 33 23.70 -8.34 18.69
CA ILE A 33 22.77 -7.39 18.08
C ILE A 33 23.19 -7.04 16.65
N ALA A 34 24.46 -6.72 16.43
CA ALA A 34 24.99 -6.42 15.09
C ALA A 34 24.77 -7.58 14.11
N LYS A 35 25.08 -8.82 14.53
CA LYS A 35 24.84 -10.01 13.71
C LYS A 35 23.36 -10.24 13.38
N LEU A 36 22.47 -9.95 14.34
CA LEU A 36 21.04 -10.04 14.13
C LEU A 36 20.54 -8.96 13.16
N LEU A 37 20.98 -7.72 13.30
CA LEU A 37 20.66 -6.62 12.39
C LEU A 37 21.10 -6.91 10.96
N SER A 38 22.33 -7.42 10.76
CA SER A 38 22.80 -7.81 9.43
C SER A 38 21.92 -8.89 8.80
N ARG A 39 21.50 -9.89 9.59
CA ARG A 39 20.56 -10.93 9.10
C ARG A 39 19.18 -10.34 8.78
N LEU A 40 18.65 -9.48 9.64
CA LEU A 40 17.36 -8.82 9.43
C LEU A 40 17.38 -7.96 8.16
N MET A 41 18.48 -7.27 7.86
CA MET A 41 18.64 -6.52 6.61
C MET A 41 18.65 -7.42 5.37
N MET A 42 19.27 -8.61 5.46
CA MET A 42 19.25 -9.57 4.35
C MET A 42 17.85 -10.15 4.13
N GLU A 43 17.09 -10.37 5.21
CA GLU A 43 15.74 -10.93 5.18
C GLU A 43 14.69 -9.87 4.79
N ASN A 44 14.90 -8.60 5.15
CA ASN A 44 13.96 -7.51 4.93
C ASN A 44 14.65 -6.26 4.34
N PRO A 45 14.51 -6.01 3.01
CA PRO A 45 15.18 -4.90 2.33
C PRO A 45 14.66 -3.50 2.71
N SER A 46 13.57 -3.41 3.49
CA SER A 46 13.10 -2.13 4.06
C SER A 46 13.99 -1.62 5.20
N ILE A 47 14.71 -2.51 5.88
CA ILE A 47 15.70 -2.14 6.89
C ILE A 47 16.93 -1.59 6.15
N LYS A 48 17.28 -0.34 6.46
CA LYS A 48 18.45 0.33 5.92
C LYS A 48 19.48 0.52 7.01
N SER A 49 20.75 0.57 6.59
CA SER A 49 21.83 1.04 7.44
C SER A 49 22.63 2.13 6.75
N LYS A 50 23.28 2.98 7.56
CA LYS A 50 24.27 3.94 7.09
C LYS A 50 25.35 4.09 8.14
N LYS A 51 26.59 4.09 7.66
CA LYS A 51 27.76 4.39 8.48
C LYS A 51 27.89 5.90 8.66
N VAL A 52 27.93 6.33 9.91
CA VAL A 52 28.13 7.73 10.31
C VAL A 52 29.34 7.77 11.26
N GLY A 53 30.49 8.13 10.70
CA GLY A 53 31.77 8.06 11.41
C GLY A 53 32.12 6.62 11.82
N ARG A 54 32.24 6.39 13.13
CA ARG A 54 32.55 5.06 13.71
C ARG A 54 31.31 4.20 13.96
N TYR A 55 30.12 4.78 13.83
CA TYR A 55 28.86 4.11 14.15
C TYR A 55 28.15 3.68 12.87
N GLU A 56 27.39 2.59 12.97
CA GLU A 56 26.43 2.18 11.97
C GLU A 56 25.03 2.31 12.58
N ILE A 57 24.18 3.09 11.90
CA ILE A 57 22.81 3.38 12.32
C ILE A 57 21.87 2.56 11.43
N PHE A 58 20.85 1.97 12.03
CA PHE A 58 19.85 1.12 11.39
C PHE A 58 18.46 1.73 11.59
N TRP A 59 17.62 1.67 10.56
CA TRP A 59 16.23 2.12 10.62
C TRP A 59 15.38 1.37 9.59
N ILE A 60 14.06 1.35 9.79
CA ILE A 60 13.12 0.87 8.77
C ILE A 60 12.67 2.04 7.90
N LYS A 61 12.91 1.96 6.58
CA LYS A 61 12.34 2.90 5.61
C LYS A 61 10.83 2.59 5.49
N ARG A 62 10.01 3.23 6.33
CA ARG A 62 8.57 3.34 6.06
C ARG A 62 8.41 4.31 4.89
N GLU A 63 7.82 3.87 3.80
CA GLU A 63 7.02 4.78 2.99
C GLU A 63 5.69 4.85 3.74
N PRO A 64 5.45 5.89 4.56
CA PRO A 64 4.18 5.98 5.26
C PRO A 64 3.08 6.00 4.21
N LEU A 65 2.16 5.05 4.30
CA LEU A 65 1.02 4.98 3.40
C LEU A 65 0.28 6.33 3.42
N GLU A 66 0.25 6.98 4.59
CA GLU A 66 -0.29 8.33 4.80
C GLU A 66 0.41 9.40 3.94
N GLY A 67 1.74 9.30 3.78
CA GLY A 67 2.51 10.22 2.95
C GLY A 67 2.24 10.03 1.47
N TYR A 68 2.13 8.77 1.03
CA TYR A 68 1.71 8.44 -0.33
C TYR A 68 0.26 8.86 -0.61
N VAL A 69 -0.66 8.60 0.32
CA VAL A 69 -2.07 8.99 0.22
C VAL A 69 -2.22 10.52 0.17
N SER A 70 -1.46 11.26 0.97
CA SER A 70 -1.44 12.74 0.96
C SER A 70 -0.91 13.27 -0.38
N TYR A 71 0.22 12.71 -0.86
CA TYR A 71 0.76 13.05 -2.17
C TYR A 71 -0.24 12.81 -3.30
N VAL A 72 -0.85 11.62 -3.36
CA VAL A 72 -1.87 11.27 -4.37
C VAL A 72 -3.07 12.21 -4.28
N ARG A 73 -3.55 12.53 -3.07
CA ARG A 73 -4.67 13.46 -2.87
C ARG A 73 -4.35 14.86 -3.41
N GLU A 74 -3.11 15.33 -3.22
CA GLU A 74 -2.67 16.66 -3.66
C GLU A 74 -2.38 16.74 -5.17
N THR A 75 -1.92 15.64 -5.78
CA THR A 75 -1.53 15.61 -7.20
C THR A 75 -2.56 15.01 -8.14
N THR A 76 -3.57 14.31 -7.62
CA THR A 76 -4.57 13.62 -8.44
C THR A 76 -5.96 14.19 -8.18
N SER A 77 -6.55 14.81 -9.20
CA SER A 77 -7.93 15.28 -9.13
C SER A 77 -8.90 14.11 -9.33
N ILE A 78 -10.04 14.12 -8.63
CA ILE A 78 -11.13 13.19 -8.88
C ILE A 78 -11.66 13.44 -10.29
N THR A 79 -11.44 12.48 -11.19
CA THR A 79 -11.96 12.53 -12.56
C THR A 79 -13.26 11.72 -12.67
N PRO A 80 -14.11 12.00 -13.67
CA PRO A 80 -15.30 11.19 -13.93
C PRO A 80 -15.02 9.68 -14.03
N ARG A 81 -13.84 9.31 -14.57
CA ARG A 81 -13.38 7.91 -14.65
C ARG A 81 -13.20 7.27 -13.27
N ILE A 82 -12.62 8.01 -12.32
CA ILE A 82 -12.43 7.54 -10.94
C ILE A 82 -13.78 7.40 -10.24
N ASN A 83 -14.71 8.32 -10.45
CA ASN A 83 -16.06 8.23 -9.86
C ASN A 83 -16.80 6.97 -10.30
N VAL A 84 -16.73 6.61 -11.59
CA VAL A 84 -17.33 5.36 -12.10
C VAL A 84 -16.69 4.13 -11.43
N LEU A 85 -15.37 4.09 -11.30
CA LEU A 85 -14.66 2.99 -10.64
C LEU A 85 -15.03 2.88 -9.16
N VAL A 86 -15.10 4.00 -8.43
CA VAL A 86 -15.50 4.05 -7.02
C VAL A 86 -16.97 3.66 -6.85
N SER A 87 -17.86 4.07 -7.75
CA SER A 87 -19.28 3.67 -7.75
C SER A 87 -19.43 2.15 -7.87
N LEU A 88 -18.74 1.53 -8.84
CA LEU A 88 -18.69 0.07 -8.99
C LEU A 88 -18.11 -0.62 -7.76
N TYR A 89 -17.08 -0.02 -7.15
CA TYR A 89 -16.45 -0.54 -5.93
C TYR A 89 -17.40 -0.52 -4.73
N ASN A 90 -18.15 0.57 -4.56
CA ASN A 90 -19.14 0.72 -3.50
C ASN A 90 -20.33 -0.25 -3.69
N LYS A 91 -20.69 -0.56 -4.93
CA LYS A 91 -21.66 -1.62 -5.28
C LYS A 91 -21.12 -3.05 -5.07
N LYS A 92 -19.84 -3.21 -4.70
CA LYS A 92 -19.15 -4.51 -4.59
C LYS A 92 -19.19 -5.35 -5.87
N ALA A 93 -19.19 -4.68 -7.02
CA ALA A 93 -19.18 -5.31 -8.34
C ALA A 93 -17.79 -5.86 -8.66
N PHE A 94 -17.39 -6.94 -7.99
CA PHE A 94 -16.05 -7.55 -8.08
C PHE A 94 -16.04 -8.85 -8.88
N ASP A 95 -17.22 -9.43 -9.09
CA ASP A 95 -17.40 -10.71 -9.73
C ASP A 95 -18.67 -10.66 -10.61
N PRO A 96 -18.82 -11.60 -11.57
CA PRO A 96 -19.99 -11.64 -12.44
C PRO A 96 -21.33 -11.77 -11.70
N GLU A 97 -21.35 -12.35 -10.50
CA GLU A 97 -22.58 -12.58 -9.72
C GLU A 97 -23.06 -11.29 -9.05
N LYS A 98 -22.13 -10.40 -8.69
CA LYS A 98 -22.40 -9.08 -8.09
C LYS A 98 -22.22 -7.93 -9.08
N ALA A 99 -22.11 -8.23 -10.36
CA ALA A 99 -21.88 -7.24 -11.39
C ALA A 99 -23.05 -6.23 -11.44
N ALA A 100 -22.71 -4.95 -11.62
CA ALA A 100 -23.71 -3.89 -11.76
C ALA A 100 -24.30 -3.92 -13.17
N SER A 101 -25.59 -3.60 -13.31
CA SER A 101 -26.20 -3.45 -14.63
C SER A 101 -25.68 -2.18 -15.31
N ALA A 102 -25.36 -2.24 -16.60
CA ALA A 102 -25.05 -1.06 -17.40
C ALA A 102 -26.22 -0.07 -17.43
N GLU A 103 -27.44 -0.54 -17.20
CA GLU A 103 -28.64 0.29 -17.14
C GLU A 103 -28.61 1.29 -15.98
N ASP A 104 -27.90 0.97 -14.89
CA ASP A 104 -27.76 1.83 -13.72
C ASP A 104 -26.91 3.09 -13.99
N PHE A 105 -26.27 3.18 -15.15
CA PHE A 105 -25.32 4.24 -15.50
C PHE A 105 -25.87 5.12 -16.63
N SER A 106 -25.54 6.42 -16.59
CA SER A 106 -25.90 7.37 -17.65
C SER A 106 -25.19 7.05 -18.96
N GLU A 107 -25.62 7.65 -20.07
CA GLU A 107 -24.98 7.44 -21.38
C GLU A 107 -23.51 7.90 -21.37
N GLU A 108 -23.21 9.00 -20.68
CA GLU A 108 -21.85 9.52 -20.49
C GLU A 108 -21.00 8.57 -19.65
N GLU A 109 -21.56 8.02 -18.57
CA GLU A 109 -20.87 7.03 -17.73
C GLU A 109 -20.60 5.73 -18.48
N ARG A 110 -21.51 5.29 -19.35
CA ARG A 110 -21.30 4.11 -20.20
C ARG A 110 -20.15 4.30 -21.18
N LYS A 111 -20.03 5.48 -21.82
CA LYS A 111 -18.86 5.81 -22.66
C LYS A 111 -17.57 5.72 -21.87
N ILE A 112 -17.58 6.19 -20.61
CA ILE A 112 -16.44 6.07 -19.71
C ILE A 112 -16.15 4.60 -19.35
N ILE A 113 -17.18 3.78 -19.10
CA ILE A 113 -17.05 2.35 -18.83
C ILE A 113 -16.39 1.64 -20.00
N ASP A 114 -16.78 1.94 -21.24
CA ASP A 114 -16.17 1.36 -22.44
C ASP A 114 -14.68 1.73 -22.56
N GLU A 115 -14.32 2.99 -22.29
CA GLU A 115 -12.91 3.40 -22.22
C GLU A 115 -12.13 2.66 -21.12
N LEU A 116 -12.75 2.45 -19.95
CA LEU A 116 -12.16 1.71 -18.83
C LEU A 116 -12.02 0.22 -19.16
N ALA A 117 -12.94 -0.35 -19.93
CA ALA A 117 -12.92 -1.73 -20.40
C ALA A 117 -11.80 -1.95 -21.42
N ALA A 118 -11.63 -1.05 -22.39
CA ALA A 118 -10.50 -1.06 -23.33
C ALA A 118 -9.14 -1.01 -22.62
N LYS A 119 -9.14 -0.41 -21.43
CA LYS A 119 -8.00 -0.31 -20.54
C LYS A 119 -7.92 -1.49 -19.55
N GLN A 120 -8.80 -2.49 -19.56
CA GLN A 120 -8.76 -3.63 -18.61
C GLN A 120 -8.94 -3.24 -17.14
N ARG A 121 -9.62 -2.12 -16.86
CA ARG A 121 -9.97 -1.69 -15.49
C ARG A 121 -11.34 -2.23 -15.05
N VAL A 122 -12.21 -2.51 -16.01
CA VAL A 122 -13.52 -3.14 -15.80
C VAL A 122 -13.71 -4.24 -16.85
N ILE A 123 -14.60 -5.17 -16.57
CA ILE A 123 -15.09 -6.17 -17.52
C ILE A 123 -16.56 -5.87 -17.78
N VAL A 124 -16.91 -5.73 -19.04
CA VAL A 124 -18.30 -5.64 -19.50
C VAL A 124 -18.66 -6.97 -20.14
N THR A 125 -19.65 -7.65 -19.57
CA THR A 125 -20.17 -8.92 -20.09
C THR A 125 -21.06 -8.67 -21.30
N THR A 126 -21.26 -9.70 -22.12
CA THR A 126 -22.17 -9.66 -23.28
C THR A 126 -23.64 -9.39 -22.90
N ARG A 127 -23.99 -9.57 -21.62
CA ARG A 127 -25.32 -9.28 -21.06
C ARG A 127 -25.42 -7.88 -20.46
N GLY A 128 -24.46 -7.00 -20.72
CA GLY A 128 -24.47 -5.63 -20.19
C GLY A 128 -24.22 -5.52 -18.69
N HIS A 129 -23.63 -6.53 -18.06
CA HIS A 129 -23.22 -6.45 -16.66
C HIS A 129 -21.75 -6.06 -16.55
N ILE A 130 -21.42 -5.22 -15.56
CA ILE A 130 -20.12 -4.58 -15.39
C ILE A 130 -19.55 -4.92 -14.01
N TYR A 131 -18.29 -5.35 -13.97
CA TYR A 131 -17.56 -5.56 -12.71
C TYR A 131 -16.10 -5.12 -12.84
N LEU A 132 -15.46 -4.86 -11.71
CA LEU A 132 -14.07 -4.40 -11.63
C LEU A 132 -13.10 -5.56 -11.84
N THR A 133 -12.00 -5.30 -12.55
CA THR A 133 -10.83 -6.18 -12.52
C THR A 133 -10.05 -5.96 -11.22
N GLU A 134 -9.07 -6.82 -10.93
CA GLU A 134 -8.16 -6.59 -9.79
C GLU A 134 -7.47 -5.22 -9.85
N LEU A 135 -7.02 -4.82 -11.05
CA LEU A 135 -6.43 -3.51 -11.28
C LEU A 135 -7.43 -2.37 -11.04
N GLY A 136 -8.64 -2.48 -11.59
CA GLY A 136 -9.69 -1.49 -11.37
C GLY A 136 -10.10 -1.36 -9.91
N ARG A 137 -10.14 -2.49 -9.20
CA ARG A 137 -10.42 -2.54 -7.76
C ARG A 137 -9.33 -1.82 -6.97
N GLY A 138 -8.06 -2.08 -7.24
CA GLY A 138 -6.95 -1.39 -6.56
C GLY A 138 -6.95 0.12 -6.79
N ILE A 139 -7.28 0.55 -8.00
CA ILE A 139 -7.42 1.99 -8.33
C ILE A 139 -8.60 2.60 -7.57
N ALA A 140 -9.76 1.94 -7.57
CA ALA A 140 -10.95 2.42 -6.89
C ALA A 140 -10.73 2.49 -5.37
N GLU A 141 -10.12 1.48 -4.78
CA GLU A 141 -9.77 1.43 -3.35
C GLU A 141 -8.79 2.55 -2.98
N GLY A 142 -7.72 2.74 -3.76
CA GLY A 142 -6.77 3.82 -3.55
C GLY A 142 -7.42 5.21 -3.63
N ALA A 143 -8.29 5.42 -4.63
CA ALA A 143 -9.03 6.67 -4.77
C ALA A 143 -10.02 6.89 -3.61
N LYS A 144 -10.70 5.83 -3.17
CA LYS A 144 -11.61 5.85 -2.03
C LYS A 144 -10.90 6.31 -0.76
N LEU A 145 -9.73 5.71 -0.50
CA LEU A 145 -8.89 6.04 0.65
C LEU A 145 -8.33 7.47 0.58
N ALA A 146 -7.88 7.89 -0.60
CA ALA A 146 -7.27 9.21 -0.77
C ALA A 146 -8.27 10.37 -0.72
N HIS A 147 -9.50 10.15 -1.18
CA HIS A 147 -10.50 11.20 -1.30
C HIS A 147 -11.68 11.07 -0.32
N ASN A 148 -11.74 10.00 0.47
CA ASN A 148 -12.81 9.72 1.44
C ASN A 148 -14.22 9.72 0.81
N ILE A 149 -14.36 9.01 -0.32
CA ILE A 149 -15.59 8.85 -1.12
C ILE A 149 -16.08 7.39 -1.16
#